data_AF-A0A227JD38-F1
#
_entry.id   AF-A0A227JD38-F1
#
_cell.length_a   1.000
_cell.length_b   1.000
_cell.length_c   1.000
_cell.angle_alpha   90.00
_cell.angle_beta   90.00
_cell.angle_gamma   90.00
#
_symmetry.space_group_name_H-M   'P 1'
#
loop_
_entity.id
_entity.type
_entity.pdbx_description
1 polymer ?
#
loop_
_entity_poly.entity_id
_entity_poly.type
_entity_poly.pdbx_seq_one_letter_code
_entity_poly.pdbx_strand_id
1 'polypeptide(L)'
;MKSVLKVSLLAATVMLAVGCQKEETKPEAAPQAEQVQAETGKAVHFKTDDDKAAYAIGVSFANYLSTSIEKPSEIGINLNKDLVLKGIEDVFKGNAELNEEETRAALESLDKRVAEKMQAQAAEKAAAAKKAGDDFRAEFEKQEGVVKTDTGLLYQVITPAEGE
;
A
#
# COMPACT_ATOMS: atom_id res chain seq x y z
N MET A 1 -10.36 6.51 -51.75
CA MET A 1 -10.94 5.26 -52.30
C MET A 1 -11.23 4.30 -51.14
N LYS A 2 -12.21 3.40 -51.27
CA LYS A 2 -12.75 2.56 -50.16
C LYS A 2 -12.15 1.15 -50.16
N SER A 3 -11.93 0.59 -48.97
CA SER A 3 -12.03 -0.83 -48.53
C SER A 3 -11.41 -0.90 -47.12
N VAL A 4 -12.04 -1.29 -45.99
CA VAL A 4 -13.10 -2.27 -45.63
C VAL A 4 -12.85 -3.71 -46.09
N LEU A 5 -13.37 -4.68 -45.29
CA LEU A 5 -13.17 -6.16 -45.29
C LEU A 5 -12.06 -6.63 -44.31
N LYS A 6 -12.28 -7.58 -43.38
CA LYS A 6 -13.47 -8.36 -42.96
C LYS A 6 -13.37 -8.68 -41.46
N VAL A 7 -14.49 -8.62 -40.73
CA VAL A 7 -14.64 -9.19 -39.38
C VAL A 7 -15.01 -10.66 -39.51
N SER A 8 -14.30 -11.55 -38.82
CA SER A 8 -14.70 -12.93 -38.54
C SER A 8 -14.82 -13.03 -37.02
N LEU A 9 -16.01 -13.03 -36.44
CA LEU A 9 -16.99 -14.13 -36.46
C LEU A 9 -16.30 -15.45 -36.07
N LEU A 10 -16.32 -15.74 -34.78
CA LEU A 10 -16.03 -17.04 -34.18
C LEU A 10 -17.12 -17.30 -33.14
N ALA A 11 -17.69 -18.51 -33.18
CA ALA A 11 -19.07 -18.73 -32.76
C ALA A 11 -19.26 -18.79 -31.23
N ALA A 12 -20.37 -18.24 -30.75
CA ALA A 12 -20.90 -18.54 -29.44
C ALA A 12 -21.57 -19.93 -29.48
N THR A 13 -21.03 -20.89 -28.73
CA THR A 13 -21.67 -22.18 -28.47
C THR A 13 -22.18 -22.22 -27.04
N VAL A 14 -23.38 -21.66 -26.84
CA VAL A 14 -24.19 -21.89 -25.63
C VAL A 14 -24.83 -23.26 -25.73
N MET A 15 -24.44 -24.21 -24.88
CA MET A 15 -25.18 -25.46 -24.68
C MET A 15 -26.11 -25.33 -23.47
N LEU A 16 -27.31 -24.84 -23.72
CA LEU A 16 -28.47 -24.98 -22.83
C LEU A 16 -29.15 -26.32 -23.14
N ALA A 17 -29.15 -27.24 -22.17
CA ALA A 17 -29.89 -28.51 -22.26
C ALA A 17 -30.84 -28.64 -21.07
N VAL A 18 -32.16 -28.62 -21.33
CA VAL A 18 -33.23 -28.77 -20.33
C VAL A 18 -34.37 -29.62 -20.93
N GLY A 19 -34.86 -30.60 -20.14
CA GLY A 19 -35.97 -31.51 -20.46
C GLY A 19 -35.54 -32.78 -21.23
N CYS A 20 -36.10 -33.99 -21.04
CA CYS A 20 -37.18 -34.51 -20.17
C CYS A 20 -37.01 -36.07 -20.09
N GLN A 21 -37.58 -36.84 -19.16
CA GLN A 21 -38.29 -36.61 -17.88
C GLN A 21 -38.28 -37.94 -17.09
N LYS A 22 -38.06 -37.91 -15.77
CA LYS A 22 -38.58 -38.94 -14.85
C LYS A 22 -38.75 -38.34 -13.44
N GLU A 23 -39.99 -38.23 -13.00
CA GLU A 23 -40.34 -37.83 -11.64
C GLU A 23 -40.08 -38.98 -10.66
N GLU A 24 -39.40 -38.70 -9.55
CA GLU A 24 -39.75 -39.23 -8.22
C GLU A 24 -39.55 -38.13 -7.15
N THR A 25 -40.23 -38.26 -6.02
CA THR A 25 -40.76 -37.15 -5.22
C THR A 25 -39.96 -36.83 -3.95
N LYS A 26 -39.52 -35.55 -3.77
CA LYS A 26 -39.22 -34.73 -2.54
C LYS A 26 -38.48 -35.38 -1.31
N PRO A 27 -37.85 -34.62 -0.37
CA PRO A 27 -37.59 -33.18 -0.32
C PRO A 27 -36.16 -32.73 0.11
N GLU A 28 -35.73 -31.55 -0.40
CA GLU A 28 -35.17 -30.41 0.34
C GLU A 28 -34.07 -30.62 1.43
N ALA A 29 -32.80 -30.31 1.09
CA ALA A 29 -31.79 -29.80 2.04
C ALA A 29 -30.60 -29.09 1.33
N ALA A 30 -30.37 -27.82 1.70
CA ALA A 30 -29.18 -26.95 1.59
C ALA A 30 -28.17 -27.05 0.39
N PRO A 31 -27.74 -25.91 -0.21
CA PRO A 31 -26.64 -25.89 -1.16
C PRO A 31 -25.29 -26.12 -0.44
N GLN A 32 -24.50 -27.08 -0.92
CA GLN A 32 -23.15 -27.31 -0.42
C GLN A 32 -22.20 -26.25 -0.99
N ALA A 33 -21.48 -25.55 -0.12
CA ALA A 33 -20.49 -24.56 -0.52
C ALA A 33 -19.32 -25.22 -1.26
N GLU A 34 -18.95 -24.66 -2.41
CA GLU A 34 -17.87 -25.16 -3.24
C GLU A 34 -16.51 -24.96 -2.55
N GLN A 35 -15.73 -26.04 -2.49
CA GLN A 35 -14.50 -26.13 -1.71
C GLN A 35 -13.34 -25.44 -2.43
N VAL A 36 -12.97 -24.23 -2.01
CA VAL A 36 -11.71 -23.60 -2.46
C VAL A 36 -10.56 -24.07 -1.57
N GLN A 37 -9.81 -25.06 -2.05
CA GLN A 37 -8.56 -25.49 -1.41
C GLN A 37 -7.44 -24.48 -1.66
N ALA A 38 -6.76 -24.08 -0.59
CA ALA A 38 -5.46 -23.42 -0.65
C ALA A 38 -4.63 -23.85 0.56
N GLU A 39 -3.84 -24.92 0.42
CA GLU A 39 -2.83 -25.28 1.42
C GLU A 39 -1.50 -24.61 1.08
N THR A 40 -0.99 -23.78 2.00
CA THR A 40 0.40 -23.81 2.48
C THR A 40 0.57 -22.90 3.70
N GLY A 41 0.95 -23.46 4.85
CA GLY A 41 1.42 -22.71 6.03
C GLY A 41 0.34 -22.22 7.01
N LYS A 42 0.12 -22.97 8.10
CA LYS A 42 -0.84 -22.65 9.18
C LYS A 42 -2.20 -22.14 8.69
N ALA A 43 -2.92 -22.96 7.92
CA ALA A 43 -4.30 -22.67 7.56
C ALA A 43 -5.16 -22.53 8.83
N VAL A 44 -5.73 -21.33 9.03
CA VAL A 44 -6.78 -21.12 10.02
C VAL A 44 -8.03 -21.82 9.48
N HIS A 45 -8.48 -22.87 10.15
CA HIS A 45 -9.64 -23.64 9.71
C HIS A 45 -10.94 -23.01 10.22
N PHE A 46 -11.66 -22.34 9.33
CA PHE A 46 -12.97 -21.77 9.60
C PHE A 46 -14.03 -22.88 9.58
N LYS A 47 -14.75 -23.07 10.69
CA LYS A 47 -15.82 -24.08 10.81
C LYS A 47 -17.18 -23.52 10.42
N THR A 48 -17.33 -22.19 10.46
CA THR A 48 -18.53 -21.44 10.13
C THR A 48 -18.19 -20.23 9.27
N ASP A 49 -19.20 -19.66 8.59
CA ASP A 49 -19.04 -18.36 7.92
C ASP A 49 -18.76 -17.23 8.92
N ASP A 50 -19.27 -17.34 10.17
CA ASP A 50 -18.99 -16.39 11.25
C ASP A 50 -17.50 -16.41 11.66
N ASP A 51 -16.87 -17.59 11.74
CA ASP A 51 -15.43 -17.72 12.01
C ASP A 51 -14.61 -16.99 10.92
N LYS A 52 -15.04 -17.15 9.66
CA LYS A 52 -14.40 -16.54 8.49
C LYS A 52 -14.60 -15.02 8.47
N ALA A 53 -15.80 -14.55 8.84
CA ALA A 53 -16.11 -13.12 8.98
C ALA A 53 -15.29 -12.48 10.11
N ALA A 54 -15.21 -13.13 11.28
CA ALA A 54 -14.40 -12.66 12.42
C ALA A 54 -12.91 -12.53 12.04
N TYR A 55 -12.36 -13.51 11.32
CA TYR A 55 -10.98 -13.44 10.82
C TYR A 55 -10.79 -12.33 9.77
N ALA A 56 -11.75 -12.15 8.86
CA ALA A 56 -11.70 -11.07 7.86
C ALA A 56 -11.71 -9.68 8.49
N ILE A 57 -12.46 -9.47 9.60
CA ILE A 57 -12.42 -8.24 10.39
C ILE A 57 -11.01 -8.01 10.95
N GLY A 58 -10.39 -9.05 11.53
CA GLY A 58 -9.01 -8.97 12.04
C GLY A 58 -7.98 -8.61 10.97
N VAL A 59 -8.07 -9.22 9.79
CA VAL A 59 -7.22 -8.90 8.62
C VAL A 59 -7.42 -7.45 8.16
N SER A 60 -8.68 -7.00 8.05
CA SER A 60 -9.00 -5.62 7.65
C SER A 60 -8.41 -4.59 8.64
N PHE A 61 -8.55 -4.85 9.94
CA PHE A 61 -8.00 -3.99 10.99
C PHE A 61 -6.47 -3.99 11.02
N ALA A 62 -5.84 -5.15 10.86
CA ALA A 62 -4.38 -5.26 10.76
C ALA A 62 -3.84 -4.49 9.54
N ASN A 63 -4.48 -4.58 8.38
CA ASN A 63 -4.10 -3.82 7.18
C ASN A 63 -4.21 -2.30 7.38
N TYR A 64 -5.25 -1.84 8.08
CA TYR A 64 -5.40 -0.43 8.46
C TYR A 64 -4.26 0.02 9.40
N LEU A 65 -3.94 -0.77 10.44
CA LEU A 65 -2.87 -0.46 11.38
C LEU A 65 -1.45 -0.56 10.79
N SER A 66 -1.21 -1.45 9.81
CA SER A 66 0.10 -1.65 9.19
C SER A 66 0.71 -0.33 8.70
N THR A 67 -0.10 0.55 8.10
CA THR A 67 0.37 1.88 7.64
C THR A 67 0.93 2.73 8.77
N SER A 68 0.29 2.70 9.95
CA SER A 68 0.71 3.45 11.14
C SER A 68 1.92 2.84 11.85
N ILE A 69 2.21 1.56 11.60
CA ILE A 69 3.36 0.83 12.16
C ILE A 69 4.58 0.95 11.23
N GLU A 70 4.36 0.93 9.91
CA GLU A 70 5.42 0.84 8.91
C GLU A 70 6.00 2.21 8.54
N LYS A 71 5.18 3.27 8.44
CA LYS A 71 5.67 4.62 8.17
C LYS A 71 6.70 5.12 9.21
N PRO A 72 6.50 4.93 10.53
CA PRO A 72 7.53 5.26 11.52
C PRO A 72 8.85 4.47 11.32
N SER A 73 8.80 3.26 10.76
CA SER A 73 10.01 2.45 10.53
C SER A 73 10.94 3.05 9.46
N GLU A 74 10.37 3.70 8.42
CA GLU A 74 11.13 4.43 7.38
C GLU A 74 11.98 5.59 7.95
N ILE A 75 11.59 6.11 9.11
CA ILE A 75 12.31 7.17 9.86
C ILE A 75 13.05 6.63 11.10
N GLY A 76 13.20 5.31 11.20
CA GLY A 76 13.96 4.63 12.25
C GLY A 76 13.23 4.45 13.58
N ILE A 77 11.90 4.52 13.59
CA ILE A 77 11.06 4.24 14.77
C ILE A 77 10.39 2.88 14.56
N ASN A 78 10.94 1.84 15.18
CA ASN A 78 10.40 0.49 15.10
C ASN A 78 9.38 0.25 16.22
N LEU A 79 8.12 -0.01 15.86
CA LEU A 79 7.08 -0.44 16.79
C LEU A 79 6.97 -1.96 16.78
N ASN A 80 6.95 -2.60 17.95
CA ASN A 80 6.87 -4.05 18.03
C ASN A 80 5.45 -4.53 17.70
N LYS A 81 5.30 -5.20 16.55
CA LYS A 81 4.02 -5.76 16.08
C LYS A 81 3.41 -6.77 17.08
N ASP A 82 4.24 -7.53 17.80
CA ASP A 82 3.76 -8.49 18.81
C ASP A 82 3.12 -7.79 20.01
N LEU A 83 3.65 -6.63 20.43
CA LEU A 83 3.06 -5.83 21.51
C LEU A 83 1.77 -5.13 21.07
N VAL A 84 1.65 -4.74 19.79
CA VAL A 84 0.39 -4.22 19.23
C VAL A 84 -0.68 -5.31 19.26
N LEU A 85 -0.36 -6.54 18.83
CA LEU A 85 -1.27 -7.68 18.90
C LEU A 85 -1.68 -8.02 20.34
N LYS A 86 -0.72 -8.05 21.28
CA LYS A 86 -0.97 -8.26 22.71
C LYS A 86 -1.92 -7.19 23.28
N GLY A 87 -1.70 -5.91 22.98
CA GLY A 87 -2.58 -4.83 23.44
C GLY A 87 -4.02 -4.96 22.90
N ILE A 88 -4.18 -5.36 21.64
CA ILE A 88 -5.50 -5.66 21.05
C ILE A 88 -6.17 -6.84 21.77
N GLU A 89 -5.40 -7.91 22.03
CA GLU A 89 -5.87 -9.11 22.75
C GLU A 89 -6.30 -8.80 24.19
N ASP A 90 -5.53 -7.99 24.92
CA ASP A 90 -5.84 -7.59 26.29
C ASP A 90 -7.08 -6.69 26.37
N VAL A 91 -7.29 -5.81 25.38
CA VAL A 91 -8.52 -4.99 25.29
C VAL A 91 -9.74 -5.88 25.08
N PHE A 92 -9.68 -6.88 24.19
CA PHE A 92 -10.79 -7.84 24.01
C PHE A 92 -11.07 -8.70 25.24
N LYS A 93 -10.06 -8.98 26.05
CA LYS A 93 -10.17 -9.72 27.32
C LYS A 93 -10.52 -8.84 28.52
N GLY A 94 -10.51 -7.52 28.39
CA GLY A 94 -10.74 -6.57 29.48
C GLY A 94 -9.61 -6.46 30.50
N ASN A 95 -8.37 -6.82 30.12
CA ASN A 95 -7.18 -6.80 30.99
C ASN A 95 -6.04 -5.90 30.46
N ALA A 96 -6.37 -4.86 29.68
CA ALA A 96 -5.40 -3.92 29.14
C ALA A 96 -4.42 -3.42 30.22
N GLU A 97 -3.12 -3.59 29.96
CA GLU A 97 -2.05 -3.26 30.92
C GLU A 97 -1.81 -1.74 31.06
N LEU A 98 -2.37 -0.93 30.15
CA LEU A 98 -2.35 0.53 30.18
C LEU A 98 -3.78 1.09 30.32
N ASN A 99 -3.94 2.12 31.15
CA ASN A 99 -5.17 2.89 31.21
C ASN A 99 -5.26 3.94 30.08
N GLU A 100 -6.36 4.69 30.00
CA GLU A 100 -6.60 5.69 28.93
C GLU A 100 -5.56 6.83 28.94
N GLU A 101 -5.16 7.31 30.13
CA GLU A 101 -4.19 8.40 30.28
C GLU A 101 -2.78 7.94 29.87
N GLU A 102 -2.37 6.75 30.32
CA GLU A 102 -1.10 6.13 29.94
C GLU A 102 -1.03 5.85 28.43
N THR A 103 -2.13 5.37 27.85
CA THR A 103 -2.25 5.14 26.40
C THR A 103 -2.13 6.44 25.63
N ARG A 104 -2.84 7.51 26.05
CA ARG A 104 -2.75 8.85 25.44
C ARG A 104 -1.32 9.39 25.51
N ALA A 105 -0.69 9.37 26.68
CA ALA A 105 0.67 9.87 26.87
C ALA A 105 1.72 9.09 26.04
N ALA A 106 1.55 7.76 25.91
CA ALA A 106 2.43 6.93 25.07
C ALA A 106 2.31 7.27 23.57
N LEU A 107 1.10 7.57 23.09
CA LEU A 107 0.84 7.98 21.71
C LEU A 107 1.34 9.41 21.42
N GLU A 108 1.09 10.37 22.30
CA GLU A 108 1.64 11.73 22.17
C GLU A 108 3.18 11.74 22.14
N SER A 109 3.80 10.87 22.96
CA SER A 109 5.25 10.64 22.96
C SER A 109 5.75 9.97 21.67
N LEU A 110 4.93 9.14 21.02
CA LEU A 110 5.24 8.60 19.69
C LEU A 110 5.17 9.70 18.61
N ASP A 111 4.09 10.47 18.57
CA ASP A 111 3.90 11.54 17.58
C ASP A 111 5.01 12.59 17.66
N LYS A 112 5.42 12.98 18.86
CA LYS A 112 6.57 13.87 19.07
C LYS A 112 7.87 13.30 18.49
N ARG A 113 8.19 12.03 18.77
CA ARG A 113 9.39 11.36 18.22
C ARG A 113 9.33 11.24 16.71
N VAL A 114 8.16 10.97 16.13
CA VAL A 114 7.93 10.96 14.67
C VAL A 114 8.23 12.33 14.08
N ALA A 115 7.68 13.41 14.64
CA ALA A 115 7.93 14.78 14.18
C ALA A 115 9.42 15.17 14.25
N GLU A 116 10.09 14.89 15.37
CA GLU A 116 11.53 15.14 15.55
C GLU A 116 12.38 14.38 14.51
N LYS A 117 12.07 13.10 14.27
CA LYS A 117 12.77 12.27 13.27
C LYS A 117 12.52 12.74 11.84
N MET A 118 11.28 13.13 11.51
CA MET A 118 10.96 13.70 10.20
C MET A 118 11.69 15.02 9.95
N GLN A 119 11.74 15.92 10.94
CA GLN A 119 12.48 17.18 10.85
C GLN A 119 13.98 16.94 10.66
N ALA A 120 14.56 15.99 11.42
CA ALA A 120 15.98 15.63 11.28
C ALA A 120 16.30 15.07 9.88
N GLN A 121 15.51 14.11 9.38
CA GLN A 121 15.68 13.59 8.02
C GLN A 121 15.49 14.67 6.94
N ALA A 122 14.53 15.59 7.12
CA ALA A 122 14.31 16.68 6.17
C ALA A 122 15.52 17.62 6.10
N ALA A 123 16.11 17.97 7.25
CA ALA A 123 17.33 18.77 7.32
C ALA A 123 18.54 18.06 6.69
N GLU A 124 18.71 16.76 6.96
CA GLU A 124 19.77 15.94 6.35
C GLU A 124 19.61 15.85 4.82
N LYS A 125 18.42 15.53 4.33
CA LYS A 125 18.09 15.49 2.90
C LYS A 125 18.30 16.85 2.23
N ALA A 126 17.92 17.95 2.88
CA ALA A 126 18.15 19.30 2.37
C ALA A 126 19.65 19.65 2.30
N ALA A 127 20.45 19.29 3.31
CA ALA A 127 21.89 19.50 3.32
C ALA A 127 22.60 18.68 2.22
N ALA A 128 22.22 17.40 2.07
CA ALA A 128 22.74 16.52 1.03
C ALA A 128 22.38 17.01 -0.38
N ALA A 129 21.11 17.38 -0.61
CA ALA A 129 20.65 17.92 -1.88
C ALA A 129 21.31 19.27 -2.21
N LYS A 130 21.49 20.15 -1.21
CA LYS A 130 22.24 21.40 -1.39
C LYS A 130 23.68 21.12 -1.80
N LYS A 131 24.39 20.22 -1.11
CA LYS A 131 25.78 19.90 -1.46
C LYS A 131 25.87 19.32 -2.88
N ALA A 132 25.04 18.33 -3.21
CA ALA A 132 25.02 17.71 -4.54
C ALA A 132 24.70 18.74 -5.65
N GLY A 133 23.77 19.66 -5.39
CA GLY A 133 23.45 20.74 -6.32
C GLY A 133 24.56 21.78 -6.45
N ASP A 134 25.24 22.13 -5.35
CA ASP A 134 26.38 23.06 -5.35
C ASP A 134 27.57 22.44 -6.11
N ASP A 135 27.89 21.16 -5.85
CA ASP A 135 28.91 20.39 -6.59
C ASP A 135 28.58 20.31 -8.08
N PHE A 136 27.33 19.96 -8.44
CA PHE A 136 26.88 19.86 -9.84
C PHE A 136 27.02 21.20 -10.57
N ARG A 137 26.60 22.32 -9.95
CA ARG A 137 26.75 23.65 -10.57
C ARG A 137 28.21 24.04 -10.74
N ALA A 138 29.08 23.70 -9.78
CA ALA A 138 30.52 23.95 -9.90
C ALA A 138 31.19 23.17 -11.05
N GLU A 139 30.74 21.95 -11.35
CA GLU A 139 31.23 21.21 -12.53
C GLU A 139 30.57 21.67 -13.84
N PHE A 140 29.27 21.98 -13.83
CA PHE A 140 28.56 22.48 -15.01
C PHE A 140 29.12 23.84 -15.48
N GLU A 141 29.44 24.75 -14.56
CA GLU A 141 30.06 26.07 -14.86
C GLU A 141 31.41 25.95 -15.61
N LYS A 142 32.09 24.80 -15.55
CA LYS A 142 33.36 24.55 -16.26
C LYS A 142 33.17 24.00 -17.68
N GLN A 143 31.95 23.62 -18.08
CA GLN A 143 31.69 23.00 -19.38
C GLN A 143 31.64 24.04 -20.51
N GLU A 144 32.06 23.64 -21.70
CA GLU A 144 32.12 24.53 -22.87
C GLU A 144 30.73 25.04 -23.27
N GLY A 145 30.63 26.35 -23.52
CA GLY A 145 29.37 27.02 -23.87
C GLY A 145 28.41 27.25 -22.70
N VAL A 146 28.78 26.89 -21.46
CA VAL A 146 28.00 27.25 -20.27
C VAL A 146 28.27 28.71 -19.89
N VAL A 147 27.20 29.45 -19.64
CA VAL A 147 27.21 30.87 -19.27
C VAL A 147 26.55 31.03 -17.91
N LYS A 148 27.13 31.92 -17.09
CA LYS A 148 26.65 32.30 -15.76
C LYS A 148 26.10 33.71 -15.75
N THR A 149 24.92 33.89 -15.18
CA THR A 149 24.31 35.22 -14.97
C THR A 149 24.72 35.79 -13.61
N ASP A 150 24.50 37.10 -13.41
CA ASP A 150 24.70 37.79 -12.13
C ASP A 150 23.83 37.21 -10.99
N THR A 151 22.71 36.57 -11.32
CA THR A 151 21.84 35.88 -10.35
C THR A 151 22.35 34.49 -9.96
N GLY A 152 23.44 34.02 -10.56
CA GLY A 152 24.00 32.67 -10.35
C GLY A 152 23.29 31.56 -11.13
N LEU A 153 22.37 31.89 -12.05
CA LEU A 153 21.82 30.92 -12.99
C LEU A 153 22.90 30.51 -14.00
N LEU A 154 23.01 29.20 -14.23
CA LEU A 154 23.86 28.61 -15.27
C LEU A 154 22.97 28.10 -16.41
N TYR A 155 23.36 28.37 -17.66
CA TYR A 155 22.67 27.84 -18.84
C TYR A 155 23.66 27.54 -19.97
N GLN A 156 23.26 26.68 -20.91
CA GLN A 156 24.04 26.35 -22.11
C GLN A 156 23.13 26.51 -23.33
N VAL A 157 23.57 27.26 -24.34
CA VAL A 157 22.80 27.42 -25.59
C VAL A 157 23.13 26.27 -26.54
N ILE A 158 22.23 25.28 -26.65
CA ILE A 158 22.42 24.11 -27.51
C ILE A 158 22.21 24.46 -28.99
N THR A 159 21.21 25.30 -29.29
CA THR A 159 20.93 25.81 -30.63
C THR A 159 20.28 27.17 -30.50
N PRO A 160 20.89 28.27 -30.99
CA PRO A 160 20.26 29.58 -31.00
C PRO A 160 19.12 29.62 -32.04
N ALA A 161 18.12 30.46 -31.78
CA ALA A 161 17.03 30.76 -32.70
C ALA A 161 16.88 32.28 -32.83
N GLU A 162 16.44 32.75 -33.99
CA GLU A 162 16.22 34.16 -34.27
C GLU A 162 14.73 34.50 -34.10
N GLY A 163 14.44 35.52 -33.28
CA GLY A 163 13.09 36.00 -32.95
C GLY A 163 13.13 37.06 -31.85
N GLU A 164 12.01 37.75 -31.62
CA GLU A 164 11.74 38.59 -30.45
C GLU A 164 10.87 37.83 -29.43
#